data_AF-A0A2P6W7M2-F1
#
_entry.id   AF-A0A2P6W7M2-F1
#
_cell.length_a   1.000
_cell.length_b   1.000
_cell.length_c   1.000
_cell.angle_alpha   90.00
_cell.angle_beta   90.00
_cell.angle_gamma   90.00
#
_symmetry.space_group_name_H-M   'P 1'
#
loop_
_entity.id
_entity.type
_entity.pdbx_description
1 polymer ?
#
loop_
_entity_poly.entity_id
_entity_poly.type
_entity_poly.pdbx_seq_one_letter_code
_entity_poly.pdbx_strand_id
1 'polypeptide(L)'
;MQRPSPGLLYKSFEFYGLPLIRSLTGTSLFMEERGLKVFAPEEEEPDKESEVFFNEKMLNNRDLSQIAVKVFRKRAGLEEEFRVADAMAASGIRGFRYGEYATDLHLNDVNPEAVEAIVKGLDENGIDATVHEEDANVFLSEFGNYFHFIDVDPFGSFTKFLDSTARAANHTSFVGLTSTDNAAPAGSYPTVCERRYGSKPIKNDFMHEIGLRIYLKEVFQNFARFDKCFDPKVCFHERHYTRIMGRVTESKKRTNKALENVGYLSYCGNCLWRKFERVKECPECGEETQEAGPLWTGKFVDQRFTSEMLEDMPEEWEAYEFLEKLDAEAEIITPYYDIHALASNIGTSSPKRKEFIEALREKGYPVERTHFSPTGVKTDAPIQDLKDVIRDLKA
;
A
#
# COMPACT_ATOMS: atom_id res chain seq x y z
N MET A 1 -20.73 23.61 -27.44
CA MET A 1 -20.14 22.55 -28.27
C MET A 1 -20.33 21.24 -27.55
N GLN A 2 -21.23 20.38 -28.03
CA GLN A 2 -21.43 19.03 -27.48
C GLN A 2 -20.17 18.20 -27.74
N ARG A 3 -19.63 17.57 -26.69
CA ARG A 3 -18.54 16.59 -26.80
C ARG A 3 -19.12 15.30 -27.41
N PRO A 4 -18.39 14.61 -28.31
CA PRO A 4 -18.82 13.30 -28.79
C PRO A 4 -18.70 12.28 -27.65
N SER A 5 -19.67 11.36 -27.58
CA SER A 5 -19.65 10.20 -26.70
C SER A 5 -18.60 9.19 -27.17
N PRO A 6 -17.69 8.68 -26.33
CA PRO A 6 -16.92 7.49 -26.63
C PRO A 6 -17.75 6.28 -26.20
N GLY A 7 -18.69 5.87 -27.06
CA GLY A 7 -19.33 4.57 -26.98
C GLY A 7 -18.78 3.71 -28.11
N LEU A 8 -17.66 3.02 -27.88
CA LEU A 8 -17.24 1.93 -28.74
C LEU A 8 -18.03 0.69 -28.33
N LEU A 9 -19.25 0.61 -28.86
CA LEU A 9 -20.02 -0.61 -28.94
C LEU A 9 -19.18 -1.66 -29.69
N TYR A 10 -18.76 -2.71 -28.98
CA TYR A 10 -18.27 -3.94 -29.60
C TYR A 10 -19.36 -4.49 -30.54
N LYS A 11 -19.27 -4.15 -31.83
CA LYS A 11 -20.00 -4.83 -32.90
C LYS A 11 -19.08 -5.89 -33.49
N SER A 12 -19.55 -7.13 -33.41
CA SER A 12 -19.13 -8.32 -34.17
C SER A 12 -18.11 -8.05 -35.28
N PHE A 13 -16.86 -8.46 -35.08
CA PHE A 13 -15.86 -8.51 -36.14
C PHE A 13 -16.11 -9.74 -37.03
N GLU A 14 -16.43 -9.50 -38.30
CA GLU A 14 -16.28 -10.48 -39.38
C GLU A 14 -14.79 -10.66 -39.69
N PHE A 15 -14.36 -11.93 -39.63
CA PHE A 15 -13.01 -12.39 -39.90
C PHE A 15 -12.56 -12.11 -41.34
N TYR A 16 -11.48 -11.33 -41.51
CA TYR A 16 -10.61 -11.41 -42.70
C TYR A 16 -9.36 -12.20 -42.33
N GLY A 17 -9.15 -13.30 -43.06
CA GLY A 17 -8.19 -14.36 -42.74
C GLY A 17 -6.74 -13.92 -42.63
N LEU A 18 -6.14 -14.32 -41.52
CA LEU A 18 -4.70 -14.52 -41.26
C LEU A 18 -4.56 -15.73 -40.31
N PRO A 19 -3.40 -16.40 -40.28
CA PRO A 19 -3.31 -17.84 -40.02
C PRO A 19 -3.59 -18.23 -38.57
N LEU A 20 -4.38 -19.31 -38.44
CA LEU A 20 -4.63 -20.16 -37.28
C LEU A 20 -3.79 -19.81 -36.02
N ILE A 21 -4.36 -18.96 -35.16
CA ILE A 21 -3.89 -18.79 -33.78
C ILE A 21 -3.98 -20.16 -33.12
N ARG A 22 -2.91 -20.57 -32.42
CA ARG A 22 -2.95 -21.72 -31.52
C ARG A 22 -4.10 -21.50 -30.56
N SER A 23 -5.19 -22.22 -30.78
CA SER A 23 -6.25 -22.33 -29.80
C SER A 23 -5.62 -22.80 -28.50
N LEU A 24 -5.94 -22.14 -27.39
CA LEU A 24 -5.88 -22.69 -26.05
C LEU A 24 -6.86 -23.88 -25.96
N THR A 25 -6.56 -24.93 -26.71
CA THR A 25 -7.19 -26.25 -26.62
C THR A 25 -6.38 -27.04 -25.61
N GLY A 26 -6.76 -26.95 -24.35
CA GLY A 26 -6.27 -27.84 -23.31
C GLY A 26 -6.27 -27.22 -21.93
N THR A 27 -7.30 -27.52 -21.13
CA THR A 27 -7.37 -27.32 -19.67
C THR A 27 -7.44 -25.85 -19.22
N SER A 28 -8.68 -25.35 -19.12
CA SER A 28 -9.03 -24.11 -18.43
C SER A 28 -8.66 -24.23 -16.94
N LEU A 29 -7.52 -23.69 -16.55
CA LEU A 29 -7.17 -23.54 -15.14
C LEU A 29 -7.92 -22.33 -14.60
N PHE A 30 -8.97 -22.64 -13.85
CA PHE A 30 -9.70 -21.68 -13.04
C PHE A 30 -9.18 -21.78 -11.62
N MET A 31 -8.66 -20.67 -11.11
CA MET A 31 -8.43 -20.50 -9.68
C MET A 31 -9.66 -19.79 -9.10
N GLU A 32 -9.91 -19.95 -7.80
CA GLU A 32 -11.02 -19.29 -7.14
C GLU A 32 -10.49 -18.49 -5.94
N GLU A 33 -10.85 -17.21 -5.86
CA GLU A 33 -10.58 -16.37 -4.70
C GLU A 33 -11.89 -15.75 -4.22
N ARG A 34 -12.27 -16.03 -2.97
CA ARG A 34 -13.47 -15.44 -2.34
C ARG A 34 -14.75 -15.63 -3.18
N GLY A 35 -14.90 -16.77 -3.85
CA GLY A 35 -16.04 -17.06 -4.72
C GLY A 35 -15.95 -16.50 -6.14
N LEU A 36 -14.87 -15.77 -6.47
CA LEU A 36 -14.63 -15.26 -7.81
C LEU A 36 -13.69 -16.17 -8.58
N LYS A 37 -14.11 -16.54 -9.78
CA LYS A 37 -13.32 -17.36 -10.70
C LYS A 37 -12.30 -16.51 -11.44
N VAL A 38 -11.07 -17.00 -11.52
CA VAL A 38 -9.93 -16.33 -12.14
C VAL A 38 -9.29 -17.26 -13.15
N PHE A 39 -8.96 -16.73 -14.33
CA PHE A 39 -8.28 -17.48 -15.38
C PHE A 39 -6.80 -17.12 -15.37
N ALA A 40 -5.99 -17.98 -14.77
CA ALA A 40 -4.55 -17.84 -14.73
C ALA A 40 -3.90 -19.23 -14.76
N PRO A 41 -2.70 -19.38 -15.33
CA PRO A 41 -1.96 -20.62 -15.22
C PRO A 41 -1.67 -20.95 -13.75
N GLU A 42 -1.73 -22.23 -13.41
CA GLU A 42 -1.30 -22.70 -12.09
C GLU A 42 0.23 -22.69 -12.04
N GLU A 43 0.78 -21.75 -11.27
CA GLU A 43 2.21 -21.56 -11.10
C GLU A 43 2.56 -21.49 -9.61
N GLU A 44 3.57 -22.25 -9.17
CA GLU A 44 4.00 -22.25 -7.76
C GLU A 44 4.60 -20.89 -7.34
N GLU A 45 5.34 -20.25 -8.25
CA GLU A 45 5.98 -18.94 -8.04
C GLU A 45 5.77 -18.06 -9.28
N PRO A 46 4.58 -17.43 -9.41
CA PRO A 46 4.26 -16.57 -10.54
C PRO A 46 5.14 -15.32 -10.51
N ASP A 47 5.54 -14.85 -11.69
CA ASP A 47 6.39 -13.68 -11.86
C ASP A 47 5.96 -12.80 -13.03
N LYS A 48 6.83 -11.87 -13.45
CA LYS A 48 6.54 -10.90 -14.52
C LYS A 48 6.54 -11.51 -15.93
N GLU A 49 7.04 -12.72 -16.09
CA GLU A 49 7.09 -13.48 -17.35
C GLU A 49 5.95 -14.49 -17.46
N SER A 50 5.15 -14.68 -16.39
CA SER A 50 3.93 -15.47 -16.41
C SER A 50 2.97 -14.96 -17.49
N GLU A 51 2.29 -15.90 -18.17
CA GLU A 51 1.33 -15.57 -19.24
C GLU A 51 0.20 -14.68 -18.70
N VAL A 52 -0.34 -15.03 -17.53
CA VAL A 52 -1.29 -14.21 -16.77
C VAL A 52 -0.92 -14.27 -15.30
N PHE A 53 -0.61 -13.13 -14.70
CA PHE A 53 -0.18 -13.09 -13.31
C PHE A 53 -1.35 -13.21 -12.32
N PHE A 54 -1.24 -14.18 -11.42
CA PHE A 54 -2.08 -14.31 -10.24
C PHE A 54 -1.25 -14.87 -9.09
N ASN A 55 -1.23 -14.18 -7.96
CA ASN A 55 -0.46 -14.61 -6.79
C ASN A 55 -1.37 -14.72 -5.55
N GLU A 56 -1.53 -15.93 -5.03
CA GLU A 56 -2.31 -16.23 -3.82
C GLU A 56 -1.75 -15.54 -2.58
N LYS A 57 -0.43 -15.31 -2.52
CA LYS A 57 0.22 -14.61 -1.40
C LYS A 57 -0.19 -13.14 -1.28
N MET A 58 -0.92 -12.60 -2.26
CA MET A 58 -1.49 -11.25 -2.25
C MET A 58 -2.94 -11.20 -1.75
N LEU A 59 -3.51 -12.32 -1.25
CA LEU A 59 -4.89 -12.37 -0.73
C LEU A 59 -5.15 -11.29 0.33
N ASN A 60 -4.29 -11.17 1.35
CA ASN A 60 -4.41 -10.14 2.39
C ASN A 60 -4.43 -8.72 1.80
N ASN A 61 -3.61 -8.45 0.78
CA ASN A 61 -3.59 -7.16 0.08
C ASN A 61 -4.95 -6.86 -0.56
N ARG A 62 -5.51 -7.85 -1.28
CA ARG A 62 -6.79 -7.73 -1.97
C ARG A 62 -7.96 -7.61 -0.99
N ASP A 63 -7.96 -8.40 0.09
CA ASP A 63 -8.95 -8.33 1.18
C ASP A 63 -8.98 -6.94 1.83
N LEU A 64 -7.83 -6.42 2.26
CA LEU A 64 -7.73 -5.08 2.85
C LEU A 64 -8.13 -3.98 1.87
N SER A 65 -7.79 -4.13 0.59
CA SER A 65 -8.14 -3.15 -0.44
C SER A 65 -9.65 -3.12 -0.71
N GLN A 66 -10.31 -4.27 -0.83
CA GLN A 66 -11.77 -4.34 -1.03
C GLN A 66 -12.52 -3.64 0.12
N ILE A 67 -12.17 -3.95 1.37
CA ILE A 67 -12.82 -3.36 2.53
C ILE A 67 -12.52 -1.86 2.64
N ALA A 68 -11.29 -1.43 2.37
CA ALA A 68 -10.94 0.00 2.35
C ALA A 68 -11.79 0.78 1.32
N VAL A 69 -11.98 0.22 0.12
CA VAL A 69 -12.79 0.84 -0.94
C VAL A 69 -14.26 0.93 -0.53
N LYS A 70 -14.81 -0.15 0.05
CA LYS A 70 -16.18 -0.17 0.59
C LYS A 70 -16.40 0.93 1.62
N VAL A 71 -15.52 1.05 2.62
CA VAL A 71 -15.59 2.07 3.68
C VAL A 71 -15.44 3.48 3.09
N PHE A 72 -14.50 3.68 2.16
CA PHE A 72 -14.33 4.97 1.50
C PHE A 72 -15.59 5.40 0.74
N ARG A 73 -16.17 4.51 -0.08
CA ARG A 73 -17.38 4.78 -0.88
C ARG A 73 -18.52 5.27 0.02
N LYS A 74 -18.77 4.57 1.14
CA LYS A 74 -19.76 4.94 2.14
C LYS A 74 -19.46 6.29 2.80
N ARG A 75 -18.23 6.51 3.26
CA ARG A 75 -17.82 7.78 3.89
C ARG A 75 -17.89 8.99 2.96
N ALA A 76 -17.66 8.77 1.66
CA ALA A 76 -17.66 9.81 0.65
C ALA A 76 -19.07 10.12 0.12
N GLY A 77 -20.08 9.30 0.45
CA GLY A 77 -21.44 9.47 -0.08
C GLY A 77 -21.52 9.17 -1.59
N LEU A 78 -20.74 8.20 -2.07
CA LEU A 78 -20.59 7.86 -3.49
C LEU A 78 -21.32 6.56 -3.86
N GLU A 79 -22.39 6.21 -3.13
CA GLU A 79 -23.11 4.96 -3.34
C GLU A 79 -23.84 4.90 -4.69
N GLU A 80 -24.38 6.02 -5.14
CA GLU A 80 -25.12 6.10 -6.41
C GLU A 80 -24.21 6.17 -7.65
N GLU A 81 -22.95 6.59 -7.48
CA GLU A 81 -22.00 6.75 -8.57
C GLU A 81 -20.55 6.51 -8.11
N PHE A 82 -19.99 5.37 -8.51
CA PHE A 82 -18.66 4.96 -8.12
C PHE A 82 -17.87 4.41 -9.32
N ARG A 83 -17.00 5.27 -9.87
CA ARG A 83 -16.19 4.98 -11.06
C ARG A 83 -14.84 4.43 -10.63
N VAL A 84 -14.51 3.22 -11.07
CA VAL A 84 -13.35 2.45 -10.60
C VAL A 84 -12.43 2.12 -11.76
N ALA A 85 -11.13 2.27 -11.53
CA ALA A 85 -10.08 1.78 -12.43
C ALA A 85 -9.17 0.78 -11.72
N ASP A 86 -9.04 -0.41 -12.29
CA ASP A 86 -7.92 -1.32 -12.05
C ASP A 86 -6.95 -1.15 -13.22
N ALA A 87 -5.88 -0.39 -13.02
CA ALA A 87 -5.02 0.09 -14.11
C ALA A 87 -4.04 -0.97 -14.62
N MET A 88 -3.79 -2.03 -13.84
CA MET A 88 -2.84 -3.12 -14.13
C MET A 88 -3.45 -4.43 -13.63
N ALA A 89 -4.52 -4.84 -14.29
CA ALA A 89 -5.46 -5.82 -13.78
C ALA A 89 -4.91 -7.26 -13.77
N ALA A 90 -3.94 -7.58 -14.62
CA ALA A 90 -3.41 -8.91 -14.83
C ALA A 90 -4.55 -9.94 -15.01
N SER A 91 -4.73 -10.86 -14.06
CA SER A 91 -5.83 -11.83 -14.07
C SER A 91 -7.24 -11.24 -13.85
N GLY A 92 -7.34 -9.95 -13.51
CA GLY A 92 -8.60 -9.23 -13.28
C GLY A 92 -9.16 -9.31 -11.86
N ILE A 93 -8.57 -10.12 -10.98
CA ILE A 93 -9.15 -10.43 -9.66
C ILE A 93 -9.42 -9.19 -8.80
N ARG A 94 -8.56 -8.15 -8.86
CA ARG A 94 -8.79 -6.90 -8.12
C ARG A 94 -10.02 -6.18 -8.65
N GLY A 95 -10.06 -5.90 -9.96
CA GLY A 95 -11.23 -5.35 -10.64
C GLY A 95 -12.51 -6.12 -10.36
N PHE A 96 -12.48 -7.46 -10.37
CA PHE A 96 -13.65 -8.30 -10.08
C PHE A 96 -14.18 -8.06 -8.67
N ARG A 97 -13.30 -7.99 -7.67
CA ARG A 97 -13.67 -7.71 -6.27
C ARG A 97 -14.25 -6.30 -6.11
N TYR A 98 -13.76 -5.32 -6.88
CA TYR A 98 -14.29 -3.97 -6.84
C TYR A 98 -15.62 -3.83 -7.60
N GLY A 99 -15.93 -4.76 -8.52
CA GLY A 99 -17.18 -4.78 -9.28
C GLY A 99 -18.43 -4.83 -8.43
N GLU A 100 -18.34 -5.34 -7.19
CA GLU A 100 -19.44 -5.28 -6.21
C GLU A 100 -19.89 -3.84 -5.91
N TYR A 101 -18.97 -2.86 -5.98
CA TYR A 101 -19.21 -1.48 -5.57
C TYR A 101 -19.26 -0.49 -6.73
N ALA A 102 -18.75 -0.88 -7.90
CA ALA A 102 -18.58 -0.01 -9.04
C ALA A 102 -19.89 0.16 -9.82
N THR A 103 -20.23 1.40 -10.14
CA THR A 103 -21.29 1.71 -11.12
C THR A 103 -20.72 1.84 -12.53
N ASP A 104 -19.41 1.99 -12.64
CA ASP A 104 -18.64 2.07 -13.87
C ASP A 104 -17.24 1.52 -13.59
N LEU A 105 -16.94 0.35 -14.13
CA LEU A 105 -15.74 -0.42 -13.85
C LEU A 105 -14.86 -0.50 -15.10
N HIS A 106 -13.61 -0.09 -14.95
CA HIS A 106 -12.60 -0.20 -15.99
C HIS A 106 -11.45 -1.10 -15.54
N LEU A 107 -11.13 -2.11 -16.34
CA LEU A 107 -9.96 -2.97 -16.16
C LEU A 107 -9.01 -2.75 -17.34
N ASN A 108 -7.74 -2.53 -17.05
CA ASN A 108 -6.71 -2.32 -18.07
C ASN A 108 -5.52 -3.26 -17.83
N ASP A 109 -5.02 -3.86 -18.90
CA ASP A 109 -3.69 -4.48 -18.90
C ASP A 109 -3.00 -4.28 -20.26
N VAL A 110 -1.67 -4.27 -20.27
CA VAL A 110 -0.89 -4.16 -21.52
C VAL A 110 -0.68 -5.52 -22.18
N ASN A 111 -0.86 -6.60 -21.42
CA ASN A 111 -0.68 -7.97 -21.88
C ASN A 111 -1.97 -8.50 -22.52
N PRO A 112 -1.99 -8.86 -23.82
CA PRO A 112 -3.20 -9.32 -24.49
C PRO A 112 -3.71 -10.65 -23.92
N GLU A 113 -2.85 -11.55 -23.45
CA GLU A 113 -3.25 -12.79 -22.77
C GLU A 113 -3.98 -12.49 -21.45
N ALA A 114 -3.54 -11.46 -20.71
CA ALA A 114 -4.22 -10.98 -19.51
C ALA A 114 -5.59 -10.38 -19.84
N VAL A 115 -5.71 -9.60 -20.93
CA VAL A 115 -6.98 -9.06 -21.42
C VAL A 115 -7.98 -10.17 -21.76
N GLU A 116 -7.53 -11.24 -22.44
CA GLU A 116 -8.39 -12.40 -22.69
C GLU A 116 -8.86 -13.06 -21.39
N ALA A 117 -7.97 -13.22 -20.41
CA ALA A 117 -8.31 -13.78 -19.10
C ALA A 117 -9.32 -12.91 -18.34
N ILE A 118 -9.15 -11.57 -18.39
CA ILE A 118 -10.08 -10.62 -17.81
C ILE A 118 -11.47 -10.79 -18.42
N VAL A 119 -11.58 -10.79 -19.77
CA VAL A 119 -12.86 -10.93 -20.46
C VAL A 119 -13.58 -12.23 -20.08
N LYS A 120 -12.85 -13.36 -20.05
CA LYS A 120 -13.41 -14.65 -19.63
C LYS A 120 -13.84 -14.63 -18.16
N GLY A 121 -13.03 -14.02 -17.29
CA GLY A 121 -13.35 -13.86 -15.87
C GLY A 121 -14.59 -13.01 -15.62
N LEU A 122 -14.76 -11.90 -16.35
CA LEU A 122 -15.96 -11.06 -16.27
C LEU A 122 -17.23 -11.83 -16.62
N ASP A 123 -17.21 -12.59 -17.72
CA ASP A 123 -18.35 -13.40 -18.19
C ASP A 123 -18.73 -14.46 -17.15
N GLU A 124 -17.75 -15.20 -16.63
CA GLU A 124 -17.96 -16.29 -15.66
C GLU A 124 -18.44 -15.80 -14.28
N ASN A 125 -18.06 -14.58 -13.89
CA ASN A 125 -18.51 -13.98 -12.64
C ASN A 125 -19.76 -13.09 -12.82
N GLY A 126 -20.22 -12.86 -14.05
CA GLY A 126 -21.37 -12.00 -14.36
C GLY A 126 -21.15 -10.53 -14.00
N ILE A 127 -19.92 -10.02 -14.19
CA ILE A 127 -19.52 -8.64 -13.85
C ILE A 127 -19.47 -7.80 -15.13
N ASP A 128 -20.15 -6.64 -15.14
CA ASP A 128 -20.09 -5.67 -16.24
C ASP A 128 -18.91 -4.71 -16.06
N ALA A 129 -18.08 -4.60 -17.10
CA ALA A 129 -16.90 -3.72 -17.08
C ALA A 129 -16.44 -3.37 -18.51
N THR A 130 -15.74 -2.25 -18.64
CA THR A 130 -14.99 -1.90 -19.86
C THR A 130 -13.55 -2.37 -19.73
N VAL A 131 -13.10 -3.22 -20.65
CA VAL A 131 -11.73 -3.73 -20.69
C VAL A 131 -10.89 -2.95 -21.70
N HIS A 132 -9.66 -2.62 -21.33
CA HIS A 132 -8.70 -1.85 -22.12
C HIS A 132 -7.38 -2.65 -22.28
N GLU A 133 -6.77 -2.53 -23.45
CA GLU A 133 -5.46 -3.13 -23.78
C GLU A 133 -4.42 -2.03 -24.01
N GLU A 134 -4.00 -1.34 -22.94
CA GLU A 134 -3.12 -0.18 -23.04
C GLU A 134 -2.03 -0.15 -21.96
N ASP A 135 -0.96 0.62 -22.21
CA ASP A 135 -0.06 1.04 -21.13
C ASP A 135 -0.86 1.85 -20.09
N ALA A 136 -0.69 1.53 -18.81
CA ALA A 136 -1.47 2.14 -17.73
C ALA A 136 -1.38 3.68 -17.72
N ASN A 137 -0.28 4.30 -18.16
CA ASN A 137 -0.19 5.76 -18.25
C ASN A 137 -1.02 6.33 -19.39
N VAL A 138 -1.12 5.62 -20.52
CA VAL A 138 -1.97 6.01 -21.66
C VAL A 138 -3.41 5.95 -21.19
N PHE A 139 -3.86 4.77 -20.75
CA PHE A 139 -5.18 4.53 -20.20
C PHE A 139 -5.59 5.60 -19.18
N LEU A 140 -4.83 5.77 -18.09
CA LEU A 140 -5.17 6.76 -17.05
C LEU A 140 -5.15 8.20 -17.58
N SER A 141 -4.33 8.53 -18.58
CA SER A 141 -4.28 9.89 -19.15
C SER A 141 -5.52 10.25 -19.96
N GLU A 142 -6.28 9.26 -20.45
CA GLU A 142 -7.54 9.50 -21.17
C GLU A 142 -8.67 9.97 -20.23
N PHE A 143 -8.57 9.64 -18.94
CA PHE A 143 -9.62 9.81 -17.94
C PHE A 143 -9.36 10.95 -16.94
N GLY A 144 -9.13 12.17 -17.41
CA GLY A 144 -8.86 13.33 -16.54
C GLY A 144 -9.97 13.62 -15.51
N ASN A 145 -9.62 13.64 -14.22
CA ASN A 145 -10.53 13.86 -13.08
C ASN A 145 -11.79 12.97 -13.09
N TYR A 146 -11.65 11.71 -13.49
CA TYR A 146 -12.78 10.83 -13.71
C TYR A 146 -13.04 9.87 -12.54
N PHE A 147 -12.02 9.11 -12.13
CA PHE A 147 -12.20 7.94 -11.27
C PHE A 147 -12.31 8.30 -9.78
N HIS A 148 -13.31 7.72 -9.11
CA HIS A 148 -13.49 7.79 -7.66
C HIS A 148 -12.56 6.83 -6.92
N PHE A 149 -12.16 5.73 -7.57
CA PHE A 149 -11.12 4.84 -7.06
C PHE A 149 -10.19 4.38 -8.19
N ILE A 150 -8.87 4.41 -7.93
CA ILE A 150 -7.85 3.90 -8.84
C ILE A 150 -6.93 2.96 -8.06
N ASP A 151 -6.74 1.75 -8.58
CA ASP A 151 -5.74 0.80 -8.11
C ASP A 151 -4.60 0.66 -9.13
N VAL A 152 -3.36 0.70 -8.64
CA VAL A 152 -2.14 0.53 -9.43
C VAL A 152 -1.22 -0.46 -8.72
N ASP A 153 -1.13 -1.68 -9.26
CA ASP A 153 -0.38 -2.80 -8.68
C ASP A 153 0.67 -3.36 -9.66
N PRO A 154 1.74 -2.60 -9.97
CA PRO A 154 2.77 -3.04 -10.90
C PRO A 154 3.73 -4.05 -10.27
N PHE A 155 4.42 -4.79 -11.13
CA PHE A 155 5.71 -5.35 -10.77
C PHE A 155 6.75 -4.25 -10.53
N GLY A 156 7.39 -4.27 -9.36
CA GLY A 156 8.39 -3.30 -8.96
C GLY A 156 7.77 -2.07 -8.30
N SER A 157 8.04 -0.88 -8.83
CA SER A 157 7.70 0.39 -8.19
C SER A 157 6.56 1.11 -8.92
N PHE A 158 5.59 1.61 -8.17
CA PHE A 158 4.46 2.40 -8.70
C PHE A 158 4.82 3.82 -9.15
N THR A 159 6.04 4.31 -8.86
CA THR A 159 6.36 5.74 -9.04
C THR A 159 6.21 6.25 -10.47
N LYS A 160 6.35 5.37 -11.47
CA LYS A 160 6.21 5.72 -12.88
C LYS A 160 4.77 6.06 -13.29
N PHE A 161 3.79 5.68 -12.46
CA PHE A 161 2.36 5.83 -12.76
C PHE A 161 1.71 6.94 -11.92
N LEU A 162 2.46 7.62 -11.04
CA LEU A 162 1.88 8.60 -10.12
C LEU A 162 1.29 9.81 -10.85
N ASP A 163 1.98 10.35 -11.87
CA ASP A 163 1.52 11.54 -12.60
C ASP A 163 0.22 11.31 -13.38
N SER A 164 0.05 10.12 -13.98
CA SER A 164 -1.16 9.73 -14.69
C SER A 164 -2.29 9.44 -13.70
N THR A 165 -2.00 8.71 -12.61
CA THR A 165 -2.95 8.47 -11.50
C THR A 165 -3.46 9.78 -10.90
N ALA A 166 -2.58 10.73 -10.61
CA ALA A 166 -2.95 12.01 -10.01
C ALA A 166 -3.85 12.85 -10.94
N ARG A 167 -3.63 12.80 -12.26
CA ARG A 167 -4.51 13.46 -13.25
C ARG A 167 -5.84 12.74 -13.39
N ALA A 168 -5.85 11.41 -13.34
CA ALA A 168 -7.05 10.60 -13.53
C ALA A 168 -7.98 10.63 -12.31
N ALA A 169 -7.42 10.73 -11.10
CA ALA A 169 -8.14 10.80 -9.84
C ALA A 169 -9.16 11.94 -9.83
N ASN A 170 -10.42 11.67 -9.45
CA ASN A 170 -11.45 12.70 -9.26
C ASN A 170 -11.05 13.70 -8.14
N HIS A 171 -11.79 14.80 -8.02
CA HIS A 171 -11.64 15.81 -6.97
C HIS A 171 -11.75 15.24 -5.55
N THR A 172 -12.59 14.22 -5.37
CA THR A 172 -12.64 13.39 -4.17
C THR A 172 -12.54 11.94 -4.62
N SER A 173 -11.42 11.29 -4.32
CA SER A 173 -11.18 9.91 -4.71
C SER A 173 -10.38 9.15 -3.67
N PHE A 174 -10.20 7.87 -3.92
CA PHE A 174 -9.33 6.99 -3.17
C PHE A 174 -8.32 6.37 -4.14
N VAL A 175 -7.08 6.20 -3.69
CA VAL A 175 -6.03 5.66 -4.53
C VAL A 175 -5.32 4.55 -3.76
N GLY A 176 -5.20 3.40 -4.40
CA GLY A 176 -4.41 2.26 -3.93
C GLY A 176 -3.19 2.04 -4.80
N LEU A 177 -2.02 1.94 -4.19
CA LEU A 177 -0.75 1.74 -4.87
C LEU A 177 0.03 0.62 -4.18
N THR A 178 0.57 -0.31 -4.95
CA THR A 178 1.44 -1.37 -4.42
C THR A 178 2.84 -1.24 -4.98
N SER A 179 3.85 -1.45 -4.14
CA SER A 179 5.24 -1.62 -4.58
C SER A 179 5.80 -2.93 -4.09
N THR A 180 6.43 -3.69 -4.97
CA THR A 180 7.25 -4.87 -4.65
C THR A 180 8.75 -4.56 -4.63
N ASP A 181 9.17 -3.36 -5.07
CA ASP A 181 10.58 -2.90 -5.03
C ASP A 181 10.98 -2.36 -3.64
N ASN A 182 11.03 -3.22 -2.62
CA ASN A 182 11.32 -2.77 -1.25
C ASN A 182 12.81 -2.61 -0.93
N ALA A 183 13.70 -3.14 -1.77
CA ALA A 183 15.13 -3.18 -1.48
C ALA A 183 15.78 -1.79 -1.43
N ALA A 184 15.40 -0.88 -2.34
CA ALA A 184 15.97 0.46 -2.35
C ALA A 184 15.50 1.30 -1.14
N PRO A 185 14.20 1.46 -0.85
CA PRO A 185 13.73 2.23 0.31
C PRO A 185 14.14 1.63 1.67
N ALA A 186 14.31 0.31 1.76
CA ALA A 186 14.86 -0.35 2.95
C ALA A 186 16.39 -0.17 3.11
N GLY A 187 17.05 0.54 2.20
CA GLY A 187 18.46 0.90 2.32
C GLY A 187 19.46 -0.13 1.81
N SER A 188 19.03 -1.21 1.14
CA SER A 188 19.98 -2.13 0.49
C SER A 188 20.65 -1.51 -0.74
N TYR A 189 19.99 -0.56 -1.41
CA TYR A 189 20.52 0.18 -2.56
C TYR A 189 20.31 1.69 -2.39
N PRO A 190 21.09 2.35 -1.51
CA PRO A 190 20.84 3.76 -1.13
C PRO A 190 20.91 4.72 -2.33
N THR A 191 21.87 4.56 -3.25
CA THR A 191 21.95 5.39 -4.47
C THR A 191 20.74 5.20 -5.40
N VAL A 192 20.16 3.99 -5.42
CA VAL A 192 18.94 3.73 -6.20
C VAL A 192 17.75 4.43 -5.54
N CYS A 193 17.67 4.38 -4.21
CA CYS A 193 16.63 5.07 -3.44
C CYS A 193 16.70 6.59 -3.65
N GLU A 194 17.90 7.16 -3.58
CA GLU A 194 18.11 8.59 -3.79
C GLU A 194 17.75 9.00 -5.22
N ARG A 195 18.13 8.21 -6.23
CA ARG A 195 17.78 8.48 -7.63
C ARG A 195 16.27 8.38 -7.90
N ARG A 196 15.59 7.37 -7.36
CA ARG A 196 14.17 7.10 -7.65
C ARG A 196 13.21 7.95 -6.82
N TYR A 197 13.58 8.21 -5.57
CA TYR A 197 12.68 8.78 -4.58
C TYR A 197 13.23 10.07 -3.97
N GLY A 198 14.40 10.57 -4.37
CA GLY A 198 15.00 11.78 -3.79
C GLY A 198 15.16 11.71 -2.27
N SER A 199 15.31 10.51 -1.72
CA SER A 199 15.34 10.25 -0.27
C SER A 199 16.52 9.36 0.09
N LYS A 200 17.17 9.69 1.21
CA LYS A 200 18.20 8.86 1.82
C LYS A 200 17.56 7.84 2.77
N PRO A 201 17.74 6.53 2.54
CA PRO A 201 17.29 5.49 3.45
C PRO A 201 18.32 5.22 4.55
N ILE A 202 17.93 4.48 5.59
CA ILE A 202 18.83 3.84 6.56
C ILE A 202 18.50 2.35 6.61
N LYS A 203 19.53 1.50 6.55
CA LYS A 203 19.39 0.05 6.71
C LYS A 203 19.61 -0.33 8.18
N ASN A 204 18.53 -0.58 8.91
CA ASN A 204 18.52 -0.92 10.34
C ASN A 204 17.32 -1.83 10.69
N ASP A 205 17.06 -2.01 11.99
CA ASP A 205 15.98 -2.82 12.56
C ASP A 205 14.56 -2.40 12.16
N PHE A 206 14.37 -1.14 11.73
CA PHE A 206 13.08 -0.56 11.31
C PHE A 206 13.07 0.00 9.90
N MET A 207 13.97 -0.50 9.04
CA MET A 207 14.12 -0.07 7.66
C MET A 207 12.84 -0.17 6.82
N HIS A 208 11.95 -1.12 7.13
CA HIS A 208 10.68 -1.29 6.42
C HIS A 208 9.70 -0.14 6.69
N GLU A 209 9.71 0.41 7.92
CA GLU A 209 8.93 1.61 8.24
C GLU A 209 9.51 2.85 7.55
N ILE A 210 10.85 2.98 7.53
CA ILE A 210 11.52 4.04 6.77
C ILE A 210 11.13 3.97 5.29
N GLY A 211 11.15 2.77 4.71
CA GLY A 211 10.75 2.53 3.33
C GLY A 211 9.30 2.92 3.04
N LEU A 212 8.35 2.50 3.89
CA LEU A 212 6.95 2.90 3.80
C LEU A 212 6.79 4.43 3.81
N ARG A 213 7.51 5.11 4.70
CA ARG A 213 7.45 6.56 4.85
C ARG A 213 8.09 7.30 3.67
N ILE A 214 9.11 6.73 3.03
CA ILE A 214 9.65 7.26 1.77
C ILE A 214 8.60 7.17 0.66
N TYR A 215 7.92 6.03 0.52
CA TYR A 215 6.83 5.88 -0.44
C TYR A 215 5.70 6.88 -0.23
N LEU A 216 5.24 7.04 1.01
CA LEU A 216 4.20 8.01 1.35
C LEU A 216 4.57 9.43 0.97
N LYS A 217 5.83 9.83 1.21
CA LYS A 217 6.33 11.14 0.82
C LYS A 217 6.28 11.32 -0.69
N GLU A 218 6.67 10.30 -1.45
CA GLU A 218 6.65 10.34 -2.92
C GLU A 218 5.23 10.47 -3.46
N VAL A 219 4.29 9.67 -2.95
CA VAL A 219 2.87 9.77 -3.33
C VAL A 219 2.33 11.16 -3.00
N PHE A 220 2.52 11.63 -1.77
CA PHE A 220 2.03 12.94 -1.36
C PHE A 220 2.62 14.07 -2.22
N GLN A 221 3.93 14.13 -2.38
CA GLN A 221 4.58 15.19 -3.16
C GLN A 221 4.20 15.16 -4.63
N ASN A 222 3.94 13.97 -5.20
CA ASN A 222 3.46 13.85 -6.57
C ASN A 222 2.08 14.48 -6.73
N PHE A 223 1.11 14.05 -5.91
CA PHE A 223 -0.26 14.58 -5.95
C PHE A 223 -0.33 16.07 -5.62
N ALA A 224 0.56 16.56 -4.74
CA ALA A 224 0.64 17.97 -4.38
C ALA A 224 0.93 18.89 -5.58
N ARG A 225 1.66 18.40 -6.61
CA ARG A 225 1.91 19.16 -7.86
C ARG A 225 0.64 19.46 -8.65
N PHE A 226 -0.42 18.70 -8.40
CA PHE A 226 -1.73 18.82 -9.03
C PHE A 226 -2.76 19.47 -8.10
N ASP A 227 -2.32 20.17 -7.04
CA ASP A 227 -3.18 20.75 -6.01
C ASP A 227 -4.05 19.73 -5.25
N LYS A 228 -3.67 18.44 -5.31
CA LYS A 228 -4.37 17.32 -4.67
C LYS A 228 -3.63 16.87 -3.40
N CYS A 229 -4.36 16.81 -2.30
CA CYS A 229 -3.85 16.33 -1.03
C CYS A 229 -4.09 14.82 -0.94
N PHE A 230 -3.03 14.03 -0.91
CA PHE A 230 -3.08 12.63 -0.52
C PHE A 230 -3.06 12.52 1.01
N ASP A 231 -4.10 11.91 1.58
CA ASP A 231 -4.35 11.72 3.00
C ASP A 231 -4.33 10.21 3.29
N PRO A 232 -3.21 9.66 3.82
CA PRO A 232 -3.07 8.23 4.08
C PRO A 232 -4.19 7.71 4.99
N LYS A 233 -4.72 6.51 4.68
CA LYS A 233 -5.79 5.87 5.47
C LYS A 233 -5.41 4.51 6.00
N VAL A 234 -4.80 3.68 5.17
CA VAL A 234 -4.35 2.34 5.57
C VAL A 234 -3.17 1.95 4.71
N CYS A 235 -1.96 2.18 5.23
CA CYS A 235 -0.72 1.89 4.54
C CYS A 235 0.13 0.95 5.38
N PHE A 236 0.70 -0.08 4.75
CA PHE A 236 1.38 -1.14 5.46
C PHE A 236 2.44 -1.83 4.61
N HIS A 237 3.37 -2.50 5.27
CA HIS A 237 4.35 -3.38 4.64
C HIS A 237 4.08 -4.82 5.05
N GLU A 238 4.01 -5.73 4.08
CA GLU A 238 3.88 -7.16 4.34
C GLU A 238 4.84 -7.94 3.44
N ARG A 239 5.82 -8.62 4.07
CA ARG A 239 6.81 -9.50 3.43
C ARG A 239 7.47 -8.89 2.19
N HIS A 240 6.87 -9.10 1.03
CA HIS A 240 7.42 -8.78 -0.29
C HIS A 240 6.84 -7.50 -0.90
N TYR A 241 5.83 -6.89 -0.29
CA TYR A 241 5.16 -5.72 -0.85
C TYR A 241 4.88 -4.65 0.20
N THR A 242 4.70 -3.43 -0.30
CA THR A 242 4.25 -2.27 0.47
C THR A 242 3.00 -1.72 -0.18
N ARG A 243 1.92 -1.59 0.59
CA ARG A 243 0.62 -1.07 0.13
C ARG A 243 0.40 0.33 0.67
N ILE A 244 0.05 1.25 -0.21
CA ILE A 244 -0.27 2.64 0.10
C ILE A 244 -1.71 2.90 -0.32
N MET A 245 -2.60 3.17 0.63
CA MET A 245 -4.00 3.52 0.34
C MET A 245 -4.40 4.78 1.09
N GLY A 246 -4.99 5.72 0.37
CA GLY A 246 -5.35 7.01 0.93
C GLY A 246 -6.39 7.74 0.13
N ARG A 247 -7.05 8.68 0.82
CA ARG A 247 -8.00 9.60 0.21
C ARG A 247 -7.24 10.70 -0.50
N VAL A 248 -7.69 11.04 -1.69
CA VAL A 248 -7.24 12.21 -2.43
C VAL A 248 -8.33 13.27 -2.37
N THR A 249 -7.94 14.50 -2.06
CA THR A 249 -8.86 15.65 -2.13
C THR A 249 -8.18 16.80 -2.85
N GLU A 250 -8.80 17.33 -3.90
CA GLU A 250 -8.34 18.55 -4.56
C GLU A 250 -8.57 19.76 -3.64
N SER A 251 -7.50 20.23 -3.00
CA SER A 251 -7.57 21.30 -2.02
C SER A 251 -6.20 21.85 -1.67
N LYS A 252 -5.85 23.01 -2.25
CA LYS A 252 -4.62 23.76 -1.94
C LYS A 252 -4.40 23.94 -0.44
N LYS A 253 -5.46 24.29 0.30
CA LYS A 253 -5.38 24.50 1.76
C LYS A 253 -4.97 23.22 2.50
N ARG A 254 -5.57 22.07 2.16
CA ARG A 254 -5.21 20.78 2.78
C ARG A 254 -3.81 20.35 2.38
N THR A 255 -3.47 20.48 1.10
CA THR A 255 -2.14 20.16 0.56
C THR A 255 -1.05 20.98 1.26
N ASN A 256 -1.24 22.30 1.39
CA ASN A 256 -0.27 23.18 2.07
C ASN A 256 -0.07 22.79 3.53
N LYS A 257 -1.13 22.43 4.25
CA LYS A 257 -1.01 21.94 5.63
C LYS A 257 -0.27 20.60 5.69
N ALA A 258 -0.58 19.68 4.76
CA ALA A 258 0.03 18.36 4.74
C ALA A 258 1.54 18.38 4.41
N LEU A 259 2.08 19.48 3.86
CA LEU A 259 3.53 19.67 3.68
C LEU A 259 4.30 19.56 5.01
N GLU A 260 3.67 19.88 6.15
CA GLU A 260 4.25 19.74 7.49
C GLU A 260 4.63 18.29 7.83
N ASN A 261 4.02 17.30 7.16
CA ASN A 261 4.33 15.89 7.33
C ASN A 261 5.49 15.40 6.45
N VAL A 262 6.19 16.28 5.74
CA VAL A 262 7.42 15.93 5.01
C VAL A 262 8.62 16.41 5.82
N GLY A 263 9.39 15.46 6.33
CA GLY A 263 10.50 15.76 7.24
C GLY A 263 11.61 14.72 7.17
N TYR A 264 12.42 14.67 8.23
CA TYR A 264 13.58 13.80 8.34
C TYR A 264 13.52 12.99 9.63
N LEU A 265 14.24 11.87 9.66
CA LEU A 265 14.40 11.02 10.81
C LEU A 265 15.89 10.99 11.19
N SER A 266 16.21 11.33 12.43
CA SER A 266 17.52 11.05 13.01
C SER A 266 17.51 9.73 13.78
N TYR A 267 18.58 8.95 13.66
CA TYR A 267 18.78 7.65 14.30
C TYR A 267 20.21 7.52 14.84
N CYS A 268 20.34 7.17 16.11
CA CYS A 268 21.62 6.87 16.73
C CYS A 268 21.93 5.37 16.62
N GLY A 269 22.96 5.01 15.85
CA GLY A 269 23.40 3.62 15.71
C GLY A 269 24.01 3.01 16.99
N ASN A 270 24.45 3.85 17.94
CA ASN A 270 25.06 3.40 19.19
C ASN A 270 24.02 3.02 20.26
N CYS A 271 23.08 3.92 20.56
CA CYS A 271 22.13 3.71 21.66
C CYS A 271 20.70 3.40 21.19
N LEU A 272 20.46 3.37 19.87
CA LEU A 272 19.16 3.10 19.25
C LEU A 272 18.13 4.23 19.43
N TRP A 273 18.53 5.42 19.89
CA TRP A 273 17.65 6.61 19.93
C TRP A 273 17.20 7.01 18.52
N ARG A 274 15.95 7.49 18.37
CA ARG A 274 15.39 7.92 17.08
C ARG A 274 14.31 8.99 17.25
N LYS A 275 14.18 9.92 16.29
CA LYS A 275 13.14 10.95 16.29
C LYS A 275 12.90 11.56 14.89
N PHE A 276 11.67 11.96 14.57
CA PHE A 276 11.34 12.72 13.36
C PHE A 276 11.77 14.19 13.44
N GLU A 277 13.08 14.39 13.54
CA GLU A 277 13.72 15.69 13.62
C GLU A 277 15.16 15.56 13.12
N ARG A 278 15.72 16.65 12.58
CA ARG A 278 17.15 16.72 12.25
C ARG A 278 17.95 17.02 13.51
N VAL A 279 18.47 15.98 14.10
CA VAL A 279 19.45 16.04 15.18
C VAL A 279 20.79 15.56 14.61
N LYS A 280 21.90 16.21 14.97
CA LYS A 280 23.26 15.80 14.54
C LYS A 280 23.96 14.92 15.57
N GLU A 281 23.79 15.28 16.84
CA GLU A 281 24.42 14.61 17.98
C GLU A 281 23.32 14.01 18.88
N CYS A 282 23.45 12.75 19.22
CA CYS A 282 22.46 12.01 19.98
C CYS A 282 22.31 12.61 21.39
N PRO A 283 21.09 13.00 21.82
CA PRO A 283 20.89 13.61 23.13
C PRO A 283 21.12 12.64 24.31
N GLU A 284 21.18 11.34 24.03
CA GLU A 284 21.28 10.28 25.05
C GLU A 284 22.72 9.83 25.29
N CYS A 285 23.58 9.89 24.27
CA CYS A 285 24.94 9.34 24.37
C CYS A 285 26.04 10.19 23.69
N GLY A 286 25.70 11.34 23.08
CA GLY A 286 26.68 12.23 22.45
C GLY A 286 27.25 11.74 21.10
N GLU A 287 26.83 10.57 20.61
CA GLU A 287 27.31 10.03 19.33
C GLU A 287 26.64 10.69 18.13
N GLU A 288 27.32 10.72 16.98
CA GLU A 288 26.75 11.23 15.74
C GLU A 288 25.54 10.39 15.30
N THR A 289 24.46 11.07 14.91
CA THR A 289 23.26 10.39 14.40
C THR A 289 23.27 10.30 12.88
N GLN A 290 22.73 9.19 12.38
CA GLN A 290 22.39 9.02 10.96
C GLN A 290 21.09 9.78 10.65
N GLU A 291 20.96 10.26 9.42
CA GLU A 291 19.76 10.94 8.90
C GLU A 291 19.12 10.12 7.77
N ALA A 292 17.81 9.89 7.84
CA ALA A 292 16.97 9.42 6.74
C ALA A 292 16.00 10.51 6.29
N GLY A 293 15.67 10.53 5.01
CA GLY A 293 14.66 11.40 4.42
C GLY A 293 15.12 12.20 3.19
N PRO A 294 14.30 13.16 2.72
CA PRO A 294 12.98 13.49 3.27
C PRO A 294 12.02 12.30 3.20
N LEU A 295 11.11 12.18 4.15
CA LEU A 295 10.13 11.09 4.27
C LEU A 295 8.87 11.59 4.97
N TRP A 296 7.82 10.76 4.98
CA TRP A 296 6.56 11.09 5.65
C TRP A 296 6.66 10.88 7.17
N THR A 297 6.47 11.95 7.93
CA THR A 297 6.54 11.96 9.40
C THR A 297 5.16 11.87 10.06
N GLY A 298 4.08 12.02 9.30
CA GLY A 298 2.71 11.91 9.80
C GLY A 298 2.25 10.47 10.03
N LYS A 299 0.96 10.33 10.38
CA LYS A 299 0.28 9.03 10.46
C LYS A 299 0.19 8.37 9.07
N PHE A 300 0.24 7.05 9.05
CA PHE A 300 0.04 6.25 7.83
C PHE A 300 -1.12 5.26 7.95
N VAL A 301 -1.74 5.18 9.13
CA VAL A 301 -3.01 4.53 9.40
C VAL A 301 -3.93 5.56 10.06
N ASP A 302 -5.19 5.61 9.63
CA ASP A 302 -6.24 6.41 10.23
C ASP A 302 -7.13 5.48 11.06
N GLN A 303 -7.00 5.53 12.39
CA GLN A 303 -7.69 4.60 13.30
C GLN A 303 -9.20 4.60 13.07
N ARG A 304 -9.81 5.77 12.84
CA ARG A 304 -11.26 5.84 12.59
C ARG A 304 -11.62 5.10 11.31
N PHE A 305 -10.77 5.16 10.29
CA PHE A 305 -10.98 4.45 9.03
C PHE A 305 -10.80 2.94 9.22
N THR A 306 -9.75 2.49 9.91
CA THR A 306 -9.50 1.07 10.13
C THR A 306 -10.50 0.42 11.09
N SER A 307 -11.02 1.14 12.07
CA SER A 307 -12.10 0.65 12.93
C SER A 307 -13.37 0.37 12.14
N GLU A 308 -13.75 1.25 11.20
CA GLU A 308 -14.88 0.98 10.30
C GLU A 308 -14.58 -0.15 9.32
N MET A 309 -13.31 -0.32 8.90
CA MET A 309 -12.92 -1.49 8.11
C MET A 309 -13.09 -2.78 8.90
N LEU A 310 -12.76 -2.80 10.20
CA LEU A 310 -12.97 -3.98 11.06
C LEU A 310 -14.46 -4.31 11.20
N GLU A 311 -15.32 -3.30 11.35
CA GLU A 311 -16.78 -3.50 11.39
C GLU A 311 -17.33 -4.13 10.11
N ASP A 312 -16.75 -3.81 8.95
CA ASP A 312 -17.19 -4.29 7.63
C ASP A 312 -16.48 -5.57 7.16
N MET A 313 -15.40 -6.00 7.84
CA MET A 313 -14.59 -7.16 7.46
C MET A 313 -15.08 -8.43 8.15
N PRO A 314 -15.25 -9.55 7.42
CA PRO A 314 -15.57 -10.83 8.05
C PRO A 314 -14.43 -11.29 8.99
N GLU A 315 -14.77 -11.65 10.22
CA GLU A 315 -13.81 -12.05 11.26
C GLU A 315 -13.00 -13.30 10.87
N GLU A 316 -13.56 -14.17 10.02
CA GLU A 316 -12.89 -15.38 9.55
C GLU A 316 -11.80 -15.13 8.49
N TRP A 317 -11.64 -13.89 8.01
CA TRP A 317 -10.58 -13.54 7.08
C TRP A 317 -9.24 -13.39 7.81
N GLU A 318 -8.18 -14.00 7.29
CA GLU A 318 -6.82 -13.84 7.83
C GLU A 318 -6.37 -12.36 7.91
N ALA A 319 -6.90 -11.52 7.01
CA ALA A 319 -6.68 -10.08 7.01
C ALA A 319 -7.23 -9.36 8.25
N TYR A 320 -8.19 -9.95 8.98
CA TYR A 320 -8.83 -9.34 10.15
C TYR A 320 -7.83 -9.11 11.28
N GLU A 321 -7.10 -10.15 11.73
CA GLU A 321 -6.07 -10.01 12.76
C GLU A 321 -4.92 -9.06 12.33
N PHE A 322 -4.65 -8.99 11.02
CA PHE A 322 -3.68 -8.06 10.48
C PHE A 322 -4.18 -6.60 10.59
N LEU A 323 -5.45 -6.36 10.26
CA LEU A 323 -6.10 -5.06 10.37
C LEU A 323 -6.25 -4.61 11.83
N GLU A 324 -6.59 -5.50 12.77
CA GLU A 324 -6.63 -5.19 14.20
C GLU A 324 -5.28 -4.65 14.70
N LYS A 325 -4.19 -5.27 14.24
CA LYS A 325 -2.84 -4.83 14.57
C LYS A 325 -2.53 -3.44 13.99
N LEU A 326 -2.96 -3.17 12.75
CA LEU A 326 -2.83 -1.86 12.12
C LEU A 326 -3.62 -0.78 12.86
N ASP A 327 -4.86 -1.09 13.25
CA ASP A 327 -5.74 -0.19 13.99
C ASP A 327 -5.15 0.16 15.36
N ALA A 328 -4.67 -0.85 16.11
CA ALA A 328 -4.06 -0.65 17.41
C ALA A 328 -2.80 0.24 17.33
N GLU A 329 -1.93 0.05 16.32
CA GLU A 329 -0.69 0.82 16.20
C GLU A 329 -0.87 2.25 15.62
N ALA A 330 -2.08 2.62 15.19
CA ALA A 330 -2.33 3.81 14.37
C ALA A 330 -2.04 5.15 15.09
N GLU A 331 -2.28 5.21 16.40
CA GLU A 331 -2.12 6.44 17.18
C GLU A 331 -0.66 6.69 17.62
N ILE A 332 0.18 5.65 17.59
CA ILE A 332 1.60 5.78 17.97
C ILE A 332 2.43 6.08 16.72
N ILE A 333 2.86 7.34 16.60
CA ILE A 333 3.57 7.83 15.41
C ILE A 333 5.06 7.46 15.43
N THR A 334 5.66 7.35 16.62
CA THR A 334 7.08 7.05 16.80
C THR A 334 7.48 5.76 16.07
N PRO A 335 8.62 5.74 15.36
CA PRO A 335 9.11 4.52 14.73
C PRO A 335 9.26 3.40 15.75
N TYR A 336 8.97 2.17 15.34
CA TYR A 336 9.01 1.05 16.27
C TYR A 336 10.44 0.76 16.79
N TYR A 337 10.48 0.07 17.93
CA TYR A 337 11.67 -0.51 18.52
C TYR A 337 11.59 -2.04 18.45
N ASP A 338 12.67 -2.69 18.01
CA ASP A 338 12.77 -4.14 18.11
C ASP A 338 13.32 -4.58 19.47
N ILE A 339 12.58 -5.44 20.18
CA ILE A 339 12.94 -5.85 21.55
C ILE A 339 14.27 -6.64 21.56
N HIS A 340 14.56 -7.44 20.53
CA HIS A 340 15.85 -8.14 20.45
C HIS A 340 17.00 -7.17 20.19
N ALA A 341 16.79 -6.16 19.33
CA ALA A 341 17.78 -5.12 19.12
C ALA A 341 18.08 -4.35 20.41
N LEU A 342 17.04 -3.98 21.17
CA LEU A 342 17.20 -3.32 22.48
C LEU A 342 17.97 -4.20 23.48
N ALA A 343 17.60 -5.47 23.62
CA ALA A 343 18.26 -6.40 24.54
C ALA A 343 19.73 -6.65 24.15
N SER A 344 19.99 -6.84 22.86
CA SER A 344 21.36 -6.99 22.33
C SER A 344 22.20 -5.73 22.57
N ASN A 345 21.61 -4.53 22.47
CA ASN A 345 22.32 -3.27 22.67
C ASN A 345 22.85 -3.10 24.10
N ILE A 346 22.14 -3.65 25.09
CA ILE A 346 22.53 -3.60 26.50
C ILE A 346 23.18 -4.91 27.00
N GLY A 347 23.46 -5.86 26.10
CA GLY A 347 24.17 -7.10 26.41
C GLY A 347 23.37 -8.12 27.23
N THR A 348 22.04 -8.19 27.06
CA THR A 348 21.18 -9.14 27.78
C THR A 348 20.27 -9.96 26.84
N SER A 349 19.58 -10.95 27.40
CA SER A 349 18.57 -11.75 26.68
C SER A 349 17.27 -10.97 26.49
N SER A 350 16.52 -11.26 25.44
CA SER A 350 15.22 -10.62 25.18
C SER A 350 14.16 -11.10 26.19
N PRO A 351 13.39 -10.20 26.83
CA PRO A 351 12.24 -10.57 27.67
C PRO A 351 11.09 -11.11 26.82
N LYS A 352 10.10 -11.72 27.47
CA LYS A 352 8.87 -12.04 26.74
C LYS A 352 8.20 -10.73 26.36
N ARG A 353 7.82 -10.60 25.09
CA ARG A 353 7.16 -9.38 24.58
C ARG A 353 5.94 -8.96 25.41
N LYS A 354 5.14 -9.92 25.88
CA LYS A 354 3.96 -9.64 26.72
C LYS A 354 4.35 -8.94 28.01
N GLU A 355 5.34 -9.47 28.74
CA GLU A 355 5.86 -8.90 29.99
C GLU A 355 6.46 -7.50 29.74
N PHE A 356 7.16 -7.31 28.62
CA PHE A 356 7.72 -6.01 28.22
C PHE A 356 6.62 -4.95 27.97
N ILE A 357 5.58 -5.31 27.22
CA ILE A 357 4.43 -4.43 26.94
C ILE A 357 3.67 -4.10 28.22
N GLU A 358 3.42 -5.09 29.09
CA GLU A 358 2.74 -4.89 30.38
C GLU A 358 3.53 -3.92 31.28
N ALA A 359 4.84 -4.11 31.41
CA ALA A 359 5.70 -3.22 32.20
C ALA A 359 5.71 -1.77 31.68
N LEU A 360 5.70 -1.56 30.36
CA LEU A 360 5.60 -0.22 29.77
C LEU A 360 4.23 0.43 30.02
N ARG A 361 3.14 -0.35 29.95
CA ARG A 361 1.79 0.14 30.28
C ARG A 361 1.67 0.51 31.75
N GLU A 362 2.26 -0.27 32.66
CA GLU A 362 2.31 0.04 34.10
C GLU A 362 3.06 1.35 34.39
N LYS A 363 4.09 1.67 33.58
CA LYS A 363 4.79 2.97 33.63
C LYS A 363 4.02 4.12 32.97
N GLY A 364 2.85 3.86 32.39
CA GLY A 364 1.98 4.87 31.79
C GLY A 364 2.30 5.21 30.33
N TYR A 365 3.16 4.44 29.66
CA TYR A 365 3.47 4.68 28.25
C TYR A 365 2.44 4.01 27.32
N PRO A 366 1.99 4.71 26.26
CA PRO A 366 1.30 4.04 25.16
C PRO A 366 2.26 3.04 24.51
N VAL A 367 1.81 1.81 24.33
CA VAL A 367 2.62 0.77 23.69
C VAL A 367 1.72 -0.24 22.98
N GLU A 368 2.05 -0.49 21.71
CA GLU A 368 1.38 -1.51 20.91
C GLU A 368 2.38 -2.33 20.10
N ARG A 369 1.96 -3.54 19.72
CA ARG A 369 2.71 -4.35 18.76
C ARG A 369 2.68 -3.65 17.39
N THR A 370 3.69 -3.92 16.56
CA THR A 370 3.67 -3.43 15.18
C THR A 370 3.54 -4.53 14.13
N HIS A 371 2.92 -4.21 13.00
CA HIS A 371 2.82 -5.10 11.84
C HIS A 371 4.17 -5.33 11.15
N PHE A 372 5.12 -4.39 11.25
CA PHE A 372 6.41 -4.47 10.57
C PHE A 372 7.30 -5.62 11.07
N SER A 373 7.24 -5.92 12.37
CA SER A 373 8.13 -6.90 13.00
C SER A 373 7.40 -7.75 14.03
N PRO A 374 7.60 -9.08 14.04
CA PRO A 374 7.05 -9.95 15.07
C PRO A 374 7.63 -9.68 16.46
N THR A 375 8.69 -8.88 16.57
CA THR A 375 9.38 -8.53 17.82
C THR A 375 9.43 -7.02 18.04
N GLY A 376 8.80 -6.25 17.15
CA GLY A 376 8.69 -4.81 17.24
C GLY A 376 7.54 -4.36 18.14
N VAL A 377 7.74 -3.22 18.78
CA VAL A 377 6.69 -2.46 19.48
C VAL A 377 6.81 -0.98 19.14
N LYS A 378 5.67 -0.29 19.02
CA LYS A 378 5.62 1.17 18.94
C LYS A 378 5.29 1.74 20.30
N THR A 379 6.01 2.78 20.69
CA THR A 379 5.79 3.53 21.93
C THR A 379 6.52 4.87 21.83
N ASP A 380 6.09 5.87 22.60
CA ASP A 380 6.81 7.13 22.78
C ASP A 380 7.70 7.16 24.04
N ALA A 381 7.84 6.02 24.72
CA ALA A 381 8.71 5.88 25.87
C ALA A 381 10.17 6.25 25.53
N PRO A 382 10.87 7.01 26.39
CA PRO A 382 12.29 7.30 26.20
C PRO A 382 13.13 6.02 26.08
N ILE A 383 14.21 6.08 25.27
CA ILE A 383 15.06 4.91 25.01
C ILE A 383 15.71 4.34 26.29
N GLN A 384 15.95 5.16 27.30
CA GLN A 384 16.48 4.68 28.59
C GLN A 384 15.43 3.86 29.33
N ASP A 385 14.19 4.35 29.40
CA ASP A 385 13.08 3.62 30.03
C ASP A 385 12.84 2.26 29.36
N LEU A 386 12.93 2.19 28.03
CA LEU A 386 12.87 0.91 27.30
C LEU A 386 13.96 -0.07 27.76
N LYS A 387 15.19 0.41 27.91
CA LYS A 387 16.33 -0.41 28.34
C LYS A 387 16.22 -0.81 29.81
N ASP A 388 15.76 0.09 30.66
CA ASP A 388 15.59 -0.16 32.09
C ASP A 388 14.50 -1.21 32.33
N VAL A 389 13.37 -1.14 31.61
CA VAL A 389 12.35 -2.20 31.67
C VAL A 389 12.94 -3.56 31.28
N ILE A 390 13.80 -3.64 30.27
CA ILE A 390 14.47 -4.91 29.92
C ILE A 390 15.39 -5.38 31.06
N ARG A 391 16.16 -4.47 31.68
CA ARG A 391 17.03 -4.80 32.81
C ARG A 391 16.22 -5.32 33.99
N ASP A 392 15.13 -4.66 34.33
CA ASP A 392 14.27 -5.03 35.45
C ASP A 392 13.62 -6.41 35.25
N LEU A 393 13.22 -6.75 34.03
CA LEU A 393 12.64 -8.06 33.69
C LEU A 393 13.69 -9.19 33.59
N LYS A 394 14.99 -8.86 33.58
CA LYS A 394 16.11 -9.81 33.40
C LYS A 394 17.09 -9.85 34.56
N ALA A 395 16.96 -8.93 35.51
CA ALA A 395 17.58 -9.00 36.83
C ALA A 395 17.05 -10.22 37.58
#